data_AF-A0A4U5NFL9-F1
#
_entry.id   AF-A0A4U5NFL9-F1
#
_cell.length_a   1.000
_cell.length_b   1.000
_cell.length_c   1.000
_cell.angle_alpha   90.00
_cell.angle_beta   90.00
_cell.angle_gamma   90.00
#
_symmetry.space_group_name_H-M   'P 1'
#
loop_
_entity.id
_entity.type
_entity.pdbx_description
1 polymer ?
#
loop_
_entity_poly.entity_id
_entity_poly.type
_entity_poly.pdbx_seq_one_letter_code
_entity_poly.pdbx_strand_id
1 'polypeptide(L)'
;MENHPEVSRKIDFIKAPALDTLNALLAGEAGTYDFAFIDADKGNYTNYYQKSMELLRPGGVILVDNALWEGRVTTDDQMTVAIRACNELIFTDPNSNSMLLNVGDGAHLAFKI
;
A
#
# COMPACT_ATOMS: atom_id res chain seq x y z
N MET A 1 11.13 16.80 18.03
CA MET A 1 11.24 16.56 16.58
C MET A 1 11.74 17.84 15.95
N GLU A 2 12.85 17.78 15.21
CA GLU A 2 13.33 18.94 14.46
C GLU A 2 12.32 19.29 13.37
N ASN A 3 12.00 20.57 13.26
CA ASN A 3 11.08 21.08 12.26
C ASN A 3 11.85 21.22 10.94
N HIS A 4 11.46 20.44 9.93
CA HIS A 4 12.05 20.44 8.59
C HIS A 4 11.09 21.13 7.59
N PRO A 5 11.05 22.48 7.55
CA PRO A 5 10.07 23.23 6.76
C PRO A 5 10.11 22.91 5.26
N GLU A 6 11.28 22.52 4.73
CA GLU A 6 11.48 22.10 3.35
C GLU A 6 10.81 20.76 3.00
N VAL A 7 10.60 19.89 4.00
CA VAL A 7 9.88 18.63 3.89
C VAL A 7 8.40 18.84 4.16
N SER A 8 8.05 19.57 5.22
CA SER A 8 6.65 19.80 5.62
C SER A 8 5.82 20.44 4.49
N ARG A 9 6.41 21.35 3.70
CA ARG A 9 5.72 21.96 2.56
C ARG A 9 5.38 21.00 1.41
N LYS A 10 5.94 19.79 1.41
CA LYS A 10 5.66 18.74 0.40
C LYS A 10 4.53 17.82 0.83
N ILE A 11 4.02 17.97 2.05
CA ILE A 11 3.02 17.09 2.64
C ILE A 11 1.67 17.78 2.58
N ASP A 12 0.75 17.22 1.80
CA ASP A 12 -0.67 17.51 1.95
C ASP A 12 -1.28 16.47 2.90
N PHE A 13 -1.78 16.94 4.05
CA PHE A 13 -2.31 16.07 5.09
C PHE A 13 -3.84 16.05 5.05
N ILE A 14 -4.40 14.90 4.74
CA ILE A 14 -5.85 14.70 4.65
C ILE A 14 -6.32 13.90 5.87
N LYS A 15 -7.13 14.52 6.72
CA LYS A 15 -7.76 13.85 7.87
C LYS A 15 -9.14 13.31 7.50
N ALA A 16 -9.19 12.10 6.95
CA ALA A 16 -10.42 11.39 6.59
C ALA A 16 -10.16 9.87 6.53
N PRO A 17 -11.20 9.02 6.41
CA PRO A 17 -11.00 7.62 6.03
C PRO A 17 -10.23 7.54 4.70
N ALA A 18 -9.19 6.70 4.66
CA ALA A 18 -8.31 6.61 3.50
C ALA A 18 -9.07 6.14 2.24
N LEU A 19 -10.02 5.20 2.36
CA LEU A 19 -10.79 4.72 1.21
C LEU A 19 -11.63 5.83 0.57
N ASP A 20 -12.26 6.70 1.35
CA ASP A 20 -13.03 7.83 0.82
C ASP A 20 -12.12 8.79 0.07
N THR A 21 -10.93 9.04 0.61
CA THR A 21 -9.92 9.90 -0.01
C THR A 21 -9.39 9.29 -1.32
N LEU A 22 -9.04 8.01 -1.34
CA LEU A 22 -8.58 7.31 -2.54
C LEU A 22 -9.66 7.31 -3.64
N ASN A 23 -10.93 7.09 -3.28
CA ASN A 23 -12.05 7.17 -4.21
C ASN A 23 -12.23 8.58 -4.79
N ALA A 24 -12.08 9.62 -3.98
CA ALA A 24 -12.16 11.00 -4.46
C ALA A 24 -11.00 11.34 -5.42
N LEU A 25 -9.77 10.89 -5.10
CA LEU A 25 -8.60 11.09 -5.96
C LEU A 25 -8.77 10.42 -7.33
N LEU A 26 -9.38 9.23 -7.39
CA LEU A 26 -9.60 8.52 -8.64
C LEU A 26 -10.44 9.29 -9.67
N ALA A 27 -11.23 10.29 -9.25
CA ALA A 27 -12.01 11.10 -10.16
C ALA A 27 -11.16 12.00 -11.09
N GLY A 28 -9.88 12.24 -10.76
CA GLY A 28 -9.01 13.12 -11.55
C GLY A 28 -7.52 12.76 -11.55
N GLU A 29 -7.09 11.88 -10.66
CA GLU A 29 -5.67 11.55 -10.41
C GLU A 29 -5.34 10.08 -10.75
N ALA A 30 -6.19 9.41 -11.52
CA ALA A 30 -5.90 8.06 -11.99
C ALA A 30 -4.63 8.05 -12.85
N GLY A 31 -3.67 7.20 -12.50
CA GLY A 31 -2.39 7.11 -13.20
C GLY A 31 -1.44 8.29 -13.01
N THR A 32 -1.58 9.11 -11.97
CA THR A 32 -0.70 10.28 -11.73
C THR A 32 0.36 10.05 -10.65
N TYR A 33 0.19 9.07 -9.77
CA TYR A 33 1.10 8.82 -8.65
C TYR A 33 2.29 7.93 -9.04
N ASP A 34 3.49 8.29 -8.57
CA ASP A 34 4.71 7.51 -8.75
C ASP A 34 4.83 6.35 -7.74
N PHE A 35 4.36 6.57 -6.51
CA PHE A 35 4.62 5.70 -5.38
C PHE A 35 3.46 5.72 -4.37
N ALA A 36 3.15 4.57 -3.77
CA ALA A 36 2.25 4.47 -2.62
C ALA A 36 2.87 3.63 -1.50
N PHE A 37 2.75 4.10 -0.26
CA PHE A 37 3.14 3.37 0.94
C PHE A 37 1.89 3.07 1.77
N ILE A 38 1.63 1.79 2.03
CA ILE A 38 0.45 1.30 2.75
C ILE A 38 0.91 0.73 4.10
N ASP A 39 0.73 1.54 5.15
CA ASP A 39 0.85 1.13 6.55
C ASP A 39 -0.35 1.68 7.34
N ALA A 40 -1.43 0.89 7.36
CA ALA A 40 -2.74 1.30 7.87
C ALA A 40 -3.44 0.12 8.60
N ASP A 41 -4.76 0.16 8.70
CA ASP A 41 -5.56 -0.95 9.22
C ASP A 41 -5.57 -2.14 8.25
N LYS A 42 -5.12 -3.29 8.77
CA LYS A 42 -4.80 -4.48 7.97
C LYS A 42 -6.02 -5.07 7.25
N GLY A 43 -7.21 -4.87 7.80
CA GLY A 43 -8.48 -5.33 7.21
C GLY A 43 -8.79 -4.70 5.84
N ASN A 44 -8.24 -3.52 5.54
CA ASN A 44 -8.46 -2.82 4.28
C ASN A 44 -7.28 -2.87 3.31
N TYR A 45 -6.21 -3.59 3.63
CA TYR A 45 -5.00 -3.67 2.80
C TYR A 45 -5.28 -4.01 1.33
N THR A 46 -6.12 -5.01 1.08
CA THR A 46 -6.54 -5.37 -0.29
C THR A 46 -7.24 -4.22 -1.00
N ASN A 47 -8.13 -3.50 -0.31
CA ASN A 47 -8.85 -2.36 -0.88
C ASN A 47 -7.89 -1.21 -1.20
N TYR A 48 -6.95 -0.93 -0.30
CA TYR A 48 -5.91 0.07 -0.51
C TYR A 48 -5.03 -0.28 -1.71
N TYR A 49 -4.55 -1.52 -1.78
CA TYR A 49 -3.73 -1.99 -2.90
C TYR A 49 -4.44 -1.78 -4.24
N GLN A 50 -5.70 -2.21 -4.37
CA GLN A 50 -6.47 -2.07 -5.61
C GLN A 50 -6.64 -0.61 -6.02
N LYS A 51 -7.02 0.26 -5.07
CA LYS A 51 -7.23 1.69 -5.35
C LYS A 51 -5.91 2.40 -5.66
N SER A 52 -4.84 2.05 -4.97
CA SER A 52 -3.49 2.52 -5.29
C SER A 52 -3.09 2.07 -6.70
N MET A 53 -3.30 0.80 -7.08
CA MET A 53 -2.98 0.33 -8.43
C MET A 53 -3.67 1.13 -9.52
N GLU A 54 -4.90 1.61 -9.31
CA GLU A 54 -5.60 2.51 -10.24
C GLU A 54 -4.95 3.92 -10.29
N LEU A 55 -4.54 4.46 -9.14
CA LEU A 55 -3.91 5.78 -9.01
C LEU A 55 -2.46 5.83 -9.52
N LEU A 56 -1.73 4.71 -9.48
CA LEU A 56 -0.34 4.68 -9.92
C LEU A 56 -0.22 4.73 -11.44
N ARG A 57 0.78 5.46 -11.94
CA ARG A 57 1.16 5.38 -13.36
C ARG A 57 1.85 4.04 -13.70
N PRO A 58 1.92 3.64 -14.98
CA PRO A 58 2.81 2.56 -15.41
C PRO A 58 4.25 2.80 -14.94
N GLY A 59 4.88 1.75 -14.39
CA GLY A 59 6.19 1.80 -13.75
C GLY A 59 6.21 2.41 -12.34
N GLY A 60 5.05 2.76 -11.77
CA GLY A 60 4.94 3.17 -10.38
C GLY A 60 5.07 1.98 -9.41
N VAL A 61 5.32 2.29 -8.12
CA VAL A 61 5.58 1.27 -7.09
C VAL A 61 4.67 1.40 -5.88
N ILE A 62 4.05 0.31 -5.46
CA ILE A 62 3.36 0.19 -4.16
C ILE A 62 4.27 -0.57 -3.20
N LEU A 63 4.39 -0.09 -1.96
CA LEU A 63 4.96 -0.83 -0.85
C LEU A 63 3.90 -1.04 0.22
N VAL A 64 3.63 -2.30 0.55
CA VAL A 64 2.77 -2.68 1.68
C VAL A 64 3.65 -3.11 2.85
N ASP A 65 3.48 -2.47 4.00
CA ASP A 65 4.25 -2.75 5.22
C ASP A 65 3.61 -3.85 6.09
N ASN A 66 4.42 -4.45 6.96
CA ASN A 66 4.06 -5.56 7.85
C ASN A 66 3.58 -6.83 7.13
N ALA A 67 4.10 -7.08 5.92
CA ALA A 67 3.69 -8.20 5.10
C ALA A 67 4.08 -9.58 5.68
N LEU A 68 5.03 -9.64 6.63
CA LEU A 68 5.40 -10.88 7.35
C LEU A 68 4.78 -10.97 8.75
N TRP A 69 4.20 -9.89 9.25
CA TRP A 69 3.36 -9.83 10.47
C TRP A 69 3.96 -10.51 11.70
N GLU A 70 5.19 -10.13 12.06
CA GLU A 70 5.99 -10.71 13.15
C GLU A 70 6.22 -12.22 12.99
N GLY A 71 6.20 -12.72 11.75
CA GLY A 71 6.22 -14.15 11.44
C GLY A 71 4.89 -14.87 11.68
N ARG A 72 3.84 -14.15 12.10
CA ARG A 72 2.51 -14.70 12.36
C ARG A 72 1.72 -14.98 11.09
N VAL A 73 2.24 -14.70 9.90
CA VAL A 73 1.60 -15.10 8.63
C VAL A 73 1.27 -16.60 8.53
N THR A 74 1.78 -17.43 9.43
CA THR A 74 1.44 -18.85 9.56
C THR A 74 0.27 -19.14 10.52
N THR A 75 -0.36 -18.15 11.14
CA THR A 75 -1.52 -18.29 12.04
C THR A 75 -2.84 -17.98 11.33
N ASP A 76 -3.97 -18.18 12.03
CA ASP A 76 -5.32 -18.03 11.47
C ASP A 76 -6.18 -16.95 12.15
N ASP A 77 -5.55 -15.98 12.82
CA ASP A 77 -6.30 -14.82 13.33
C ASP A 77 -6.75 -13.87 12.21
N GLN A 78 -7.78 -13.07 12.48
CA GLN A 78 -8.44 -12.23 11.48
C GLN A 78 -7.48 -11.26 10.78
N MET A 79 -6.55 -10.65 11.51
CA MET A 79 -5.59 -9.70 10.91
C MET A 79 -4.62 -10.44 10.00
N THR A 80 -4.12 -11.59 10.44
CA THR A 80 -3.25 -12.45 9.65
C THR A 80 -3.92 -12.93 8.36
N VAL A 81 -5.20 -13.29 8.41
CA VAL A 81 -5.97 -13.66 7.21
C VAL A 81 -6.05 -12.50 6.21
N ALA A 82 -6.29 -11.28 6.68
CA ALA A 82 -6.34 -10.10 5.81
C ALA A 82 -4.98 -9.80 5.15
N ILE A 83 -3.88 -9.90 5.92
CA ILE A 83 -2.52 -9.69 5.40
C ILE A 83 -2.17 -10.77 4.37
N ARG A 84 -2.44 -12.05 4.66
CA ARG A 84 -2.24 -13.13 3.68
C ARG A 84 -3.04 -12.92 2.40
N ALA A 85 -4.30 -12.50 2.53
CA ALA A 85 -5.15 -12.22 1.36
C ALA A 85 -4.57 -11.08 0.51
N CYS A 86 -4.03 -10.03 1.13
CA CYS A 86 -3.34 -8.95 0.41
C CYS A 86 -2.04 -9.45 -0.25
N ASN A 87 -1.22 -10.25 0.46
CA ASN A 87 0.00 -10.83 -0.11
C ASN A 87 -0.29 -11.73 -1.31
N GLU A 88 -1.31 -12.58 -1.23
CA GLU A 88 -1.72 -13.43 -2.35
C GLU A 88 -2.21 -12.60 -3.53
N LEU A 89 -2.98 -11.54 -3.28
CA LEU A 89 -3.42 -10.63 -4.33
C LEU A 89 -2.22 -9.96 -5.04
N ILE A 90 -1.26 -9.42 -4.28
CA ILE A 90 -0.07 -8.78 -4.86
C ILE A 90 0.78 -9.79 -5.65
N PHE A 91 0.89 -11.02 -5.16
CA PHE A 91 1.64 -12.08 -5.83
C PHE A 91 0.99 -12.53 -7.14
N THR A 92 -0.34 -12.52 -7.20
CA THR A 92 -1.12 -13.03 -8.35
C THR A 92 -1.63 -11.96 -9.30
N ASP A 93 -1.44 -10.67 -8.99
CA ASP A 93 -1.91 -9.56 -9.81
C ASP A 93 -1.15 -9.51 -11.16
N PRO A 94 -1.84 -9.77 -12.30
CA PRO A 94 -1.20 -9.81 -13.61
C PRO A 94 -0.71 -8.44 -14.10
N ASN A 95 -1.11 -7.34 -13.45
CA ASN A 95 -0.70 -5.98 -13.80
C ASN A 95 0.51 -5.51 -13.01
N SER A 96 1.14 -6.39 -12.24
CA SER A 96 2.32 -6.06 -11.44
C SER A 96 3.37 -7.16 -11.49
N ASN A 97 4.62 -6.77 -11.31
CA ASN A 97 5.66 -7.69 -10.82
C ASN A 97 5.86 -7.40 -9.34
N SER A 98 6.03 -8.43 -8.50
CA SER A 98 6.15 -8.22 -7.06
C SER A 98 7.38 -8.89 -6.44
N MET A 99 7.78 -8.36 -5.29
CA MET A 99 8.89 -8.86 -4.48
C MET A 99 8.57 -8.65 -3.00
N LEU A 100 8.65 -9.73 -2.21
CA LEU A 100 8.53 -9.67 -0.76
C LEU A 100 9.93 -9.67 -0.12
N LEU A 101 10.27 -8.57 0.54
CA LEU A 101 11.56 -8.37 1.20
C LEU A 101 11.46 -8.63 2.71
N ASN A 102 12.49 -9.26 3.27
CA ASN A 102 12.67 -9.45 4.71
C ASN A 102 13.29 -8.21 5.39
N VAL A 103 12.80 -7.02 5.05
CA VAL A 103 13.18 -5.75 5.67
C VAL A 103 12.05 -5.32 6.60
N GLY A 104 12.41 -4.86 7.81
CA GLY A 104 11.44 -4.52 8.84
C GLY A 104 10.57 -5.73 9.19
N ASP A 105 9.25 -5.53 9.17
CA ASP A 105 8.26 -6.59 9.40
C ASP A 105 7.70 -7.19 8.09
N GLY A 106 8.51 -7.14 7.04
CA GLY A 106 8.12 -7.56 5.69
C GLY A 106 7.62 -6.40 4.86
N ALA A 107 8.33 -6.12 3.77
CA ALA A 107 7.94 -5.12 2.78
C ALA A 107 7.56 -5.83 1.48
N HIS A 108 6.28 -5.79 1.10
CA HIS A 108 5.81 -6.34 -0.16
C HIS A 108 5.75 -5.22 -1.20
N LEU A 109 6.66 -5.26 -2.18
CA LEU A 109 6.68 -4.31 -3.28
C LEU A 109 5.91 -4.86 -4.48
N ALA A 110 5.11 -4.01 -5.11
CA ALA A 110 4.45 -4.25 -6.39
C ALA A 110 4.86 -3.15 -7.38
N PHE A 111 5.42 -3.56 -8.52
CA PHE A 111 5.83 -2.71 -9.63
C PHE A 111 4.76 -2.78 -10.73
N LYS A 112 3.99 -1.71 -10.90
CA LYS A 112 2.91 -1.66 -11.90
C LYS A 112 3.48 -1.71 -13.32
N ILE A 113 2.91 -2.58 -14.16
CA ILE A 113 3.28 -2.78 -15.58
C ILE A 113 2.49 -1.81 -16.47
#